data_AF-A0A970YTM6-F1
#
_entry.id   AF-A0A970YTM6-F1
#
_cell.length_a   1.000
_cell.length_b   1.000
_cell.length_c   1.000
_cell.angle_alpha   90.00
_cell.angle_beta   90.00
_cell.angle_gamma   90.00
#
_symmetry.space_group_name_H-M   'P 1'
#
loop_
_entity.id
_entity.type
_entity.pdbx_description
1 polymer ?
#
loop_
_entity_poly.entity_id
_entity_poly.type
_entity_poly.pdbx_seq_one_letter_code
_entity_poly.pdbx_strand_id
1 'polypeptide(L)'
;MISFAEKHPELVGEWAEENEIRPESISYGSNKKVLWNGKCGHSWEASIKNRGNKHGCPYCSGNKVLKGVNDLATFYPELVDEWDESNMPLMPDMVSRKADREITWKCLRCGQTWRSRIADRTDGHGCPVCAGERLVQGINDFATEYPELAAEWSDKNTKKPTEVWSKSRENVWWHCKVCGAEYQAVIDSRVKGRTCPECMKNERLERVPFHNMEEEILFKRNAIAFYADQNDEPVLIGSDEIIGVPLDAYFPNRKAAILYSSTIIRDCLVRRENAKNWLCLNAGIKLFRFLPKDGNEYDNCVCITLPDRTMEAFGMGLQVMFDRIGIPVDVDIIRDVIKIKGFSKPGSNSS
;
A
#
# COMPACT_ATOMS: atom_id res chain seq x y z
N MET A 1 -33.37 -66.40 -23.71
CA MET A 1 -32.98 -65.48 -22.62
C MET A 1 -31.47 -65.49 -22.60
N ILE A 2 -30.79 -64.34 -22.69
CA ILE A 2 -29.33 -64.30 -22.50
C ILE A 2 -29.08 -64.17 -21.00
N SER A 3 -28.27 -65.06 -20.43
CA SER A 3 -27.91 -65.01 -19.00
C SER A 3 -26.96 -63.84 -18.70
N PHE A 4 -26.78 -63.52 -17.42
CA PHE A 4 -25.81 -62.49 -17.02
C PHE A 4 -24.37 -62.91 -17.37
N ALA A 5 -23.99 -64.15 -17.09
CA ALA A 5 -22.66 -64.68 -17.39
C ALA A 5 -22.32 -64.65 -18.90
N GLU A 6 -23.29 -64.97 -19.76
CA GLU A 6 -23.10 -64.92 -21.22
C GLU A 6 -22.95 -63.49 -21.75
N LYS A 7 -23.66 -62.52 -21.17
CA LYS A 7 -23.64 -61.12 -21.63
C LYS A 7 -22.45 -60.33 -21.08
N HIS A 8 -22.05 -60.61 -19.84
CA HIS A 8 -21.05 -59.87 -19.07
C HIS A 8 -20.03 -60.82 -18.39
N PRO A 9 -19.27 -61.62 -19.16
CA PRO A 9 -18.29 -62.55 -18.60
C PRO A 9 -17.22 -61.86 -17.74
N GLU A 10 -16.92 -60.59 -18.03
CA GLU A 10 -15.95 -59.76 -17.31
C GLU A 10 -16.39 -59.40 -15.88
N LEU A 11 -17.69 -59.50 -15.57
CA LEU A 11 -18.28 -59.15 -14.28
C LEU A 11 -18.60 -60.38 -13.41
N VAL A 12 -18.48 -61.59 -13.96
CA VAL A 12 -18.74 -62.85 -13.21
C VAL A 12 -17.81 -63.00 -12.03
N GLY A 13 -16.54 -62.58 -12.17
CA GLY A 13 -15.58 -62.60 -11.06
C GLY A 13 -15.89 -61.63 -9.91
N GLU A 14 -16.84 -60.71 -10.09
CA GLU A 14 -17.34 -59.85 -9.01
C GLU A 14 -18.63 -60.40 -8.36
N TRP A 15 -19.16 -61.52 -8.84
CA TRP A 15 -20.34 -62.16 -8.25
C TRP A 15 -19.97 -62.84 -6.93
N ALA A 16 -20.62 -62.46 -5.84
CA ALA A 16 -20.30 -63.02 -4.52
C ALA A 16 -20.73 -64.49 -4.41
N GLU A 17 -19.90 -65.33 -3.78
CA GLU A 17 -20.16 -66.78 -3.61
C GLU A 17 -21.35 -67.05 -2.69
N GLU A 18 -21.66 -66.09 -1.81
CA GLU A 18 -22.77 -66.13 -0.85
C GLU A 18 -24.15 -65.96 -1.51
N ASN A 19 -24.19 -65.61 -2.80
CA ASN A 19 -25.46 -65.48 -3.51
C ASN A 19 -26.08 -66.85 -3.81
N GLU A 20 -27.36 -67.01 -3.47
CA GLU A 20 -28.13 -68.23 -3.78
C GLU A 20 -28.39 -68.42 -5.28
N ILE A 21 -28.26 -67.35 -6.08
CA ILE A 21 -28.53 -67.35 -7.52
C ILE A 21 -27.20 -67.38 -8.27
N ARG A 22 -27.09 -68.30 -9.26
CA ARG A 22 -25.92 -68.39 -10.14
C ARG A 22 -26.02 -67.41 -11.32
N PRO A 23 -24.92 -66.77 -11.76
CA PRO A 23 -24.94 -65.80 -12.84
C PRO A 23 -25.35 -66.38 -14.22
N GLU A 24 -25.21 -67.70 -14.41
CA GLU A 24 -25.67 -68.43 -15.60
C GLU A 24 -27.18 -68.68 -15.61
N SER A 25 -27.83 -68.62 -14.44
CA SER A 25 -29.23 -69.00 -14.25
C SER A 25 -30.23 -67.83 -14.32
N ILE A 26 -29.73 -66.60 -14.55
CA ILE A 26 -30.54 -65.39 -14.48
C ILE A 26 -30.26 -64.42 -15.63
N SER A 27 -31.31 -63.76 -16.12
CA SER A 27 -31.23 -62.78 -17.21
C SER A 27 -30.38 -61.56 -16.84
N TYR A 28 -29.55 -61.09 -17.79
CA TYR A 28 -28.71 -59.89 -17.63
C TYR A 28 -29.52 -58.61 -17.33
N GLY A 29 -30.81 -58.56 -17.71
CA GLY A 29 -31.71 -57.42 -17.49
C GLY A 29 -32.48 -57.44 -16.18
N SER A 30 -32.20 -58.39 -15.28
CA SER A 30 -32.97 -58.59 -14.04
C SER A 30 -32.80 -57.43 -13.03
N ASN A 31 -33.91 -57.03 -12.40
CA ASN A 31 -33.89 -56.07 -11.29
C ASN A 31 -33.61 -56.72 -9.93
N LYS A 32 -33.45 -58.06 -9.86
CA LYS A 32 -33.05 -58.73 -8.62
C LYS A 32 -31.70 -58.21 -8.15
N LYS A 33 -31.61 -57.94 -6.84
CA LYS A 33 -30.40 -57.53 -6.17
C LYS A 33 -29.63 -58.75 -5.67
N VAL A 34 -28.32 -58.71 -5.86
CA VAL A 34 -27.37 -59.71 -5.41
C VAL A 34 -26.16 -58.99 -4.81
N LEU A 35 -25.36 -59.70 -4.03
CA LEU A 35 -24.12 -59.21 -3.47
C LEU A 35 -23.00 -59.22 -4.52
N TRP A 36 -22.25 -58.14 -4.62
CA TRP A 36 -21.10 -57.99 -5.51
C TRP A 36 -19.85 -57.74 -4.69
N ASN A 37 -18.77 -58.44 -5.01
CA ASN A 37 -17.44 -58.28 -4.44
C ASN A 37 -16.56 -57.57 -5.47
N GLY A 38 -16.41 -56.25 -5.33
CA GLY A 38 -15.61 -55.50 -6.30
C GLY A 38 -14.13 -55.64 -6.08
N LYS A 39 -13.36 -55.39 -7.14
CA LYS A 39 -11.87 -55.36 -7.11
C LYS A 39 -11.29 -54.37 -6.10
N CYS A 40 -12.09 -53.39 -5.65
CA CYS A 40 -11.74 -52.47 -4.58
C CYS A 40 -11.74 -53.10 -3.17
N GLY A 41 -12.12 -54.37 -3.02
CA GLY A 41 -12.22 -55.06 -1.73
C GLY A 41 -13.54 -54.83 -0.98
N HIS A 42 -14.43 -53.97 -1.51
CA HIS A 42 -15.75 -53.73 -0.94
C HIS A 42 -16.80 -54.69 -1.48
N SER A 43 -17.68 -55.14 -0.58
CA SER A 43 -18.89 -55.88 -0.91
C SER A 43 -20.11 -54.97 -0.85
N TRP A 44 -20.97 -55.00 -1.88
CA TRP A 44 -22.20 -54.20 -1.90
C TRP A 44 -23.34 -54.91 -2.63
N GLU A 45 -24.56 -54.56 -2.24
CA GLU A 45 -25.77 -55.05 -2.89
C GLU A 45 -26.15 -54.12 -4.06
N ALA A 46 -26.37 -54.70 -5.26
CA ALA A 46 -26.88 -53.98 -6.43
C ALA A 46 -27.70 -54.90 -7.33
N SER A 47 -28.61 -54.33 -8.13
CA SER A 47 -29.35 -55.10 -9.11
C SER A 47 -28.45 -55.57 -10.25
N ILE A 48 -28.76 -56.75 -10.80
CA ILE A 48 -28.02 -57.35 -11.92
C ILE A 48 -27.97 -56.41 -13.12
N LYS A 49 -29.12 -55.81 -13.47
CA LYS A 49 -29.24 -54.78 -14.50
C LYS A 49 -28.31 -53.58 -14.25
N ASN A 50 -28.26 -53.06 -13.02
CA ASN A 50 -27.43 -51.88 -12.73
C ASN A 50 -25.93 -52.22 -12.79
N ARG A 51 -25.51 -53.38 -12.30
CA ARG A 51 -24.11 -53.80 -12.42
C ARG A 51 -23.72 -54.04 -13.89
N GLY A 52 -24.58 -54.68 -14.69
CA GLY A 52 -24.37 -54.86 -16.13
C GLY A 52 -24.26 -53.53 -16.90
N ASN A 53 -24.97 -52.49 -16.45
CA ASN A 53 -24.82 -51.11 -16.91
C ASN A 53 -23.57 -50.39 -16.37
N LYS A 54 -22.63 -51.13 -15.76
CA LYS A 54 -21.35 -50.66 -15.21
C LYS A 54 -21.47 -49.68 -14.04
N HIS A 55 -22.61 -49.63 -13.33
CA HIS A 55 -22.64 -48.97 -12.02
C HIS A 55 -21.72 -49.74 -11.06
N GLY A 56 -20.68 -49.06 -10.56
CA GLY A 56 -19.63 -49.65 -9.72
C GLY A 56 -19.93 -49.61 -8.23
N CYS A 57 -18.87 -49.79 -7.44
CA CYS A 57 -18.93 -49.77 -5.98
C CYS A 57 -19.46 -48.41 -5.46
N PRO A 58 -20.57 -48.38 -4.68
CA PRO A 58 -21.18 -47.16 -4.19
C PRO A 58 -20.31 -46.43 -3.14
N TYR A 59 -19.39 -47.14 -2.48
CA TYR A 59 -18.44 -46.54 -1.56
C TYR A 59 -17.32 -45.83 -2.32
N CYS A 60 -16.74 -46.46 -3.34
CA CYS A 60 -15.71 -45.83 -4.17
C CYS A 60 -16.25 -44.60 -4.93
N SER A 61 -17.51 -44.64 -5.36
CA SER A 61 -18.17 -43.51 -6.00
C SER A 61 -18.66 -42.44 -5.01
N GLY A 62 -18.58 -42.69 -3.69
CA GLY A 62 -19.01 -41.76 -2.65
C GLY A 62 -20.54 -41.64 -2.45
N ASN A 63 -21.33 -42.52 -3.09
CA ASN A 63 -22.79 -42.54 -2.98
C ASN A 63 -23.28 -43.18 -1.66
N LYS A 64 -22.45 -44.03 -1.05
CA LYS A 64 -22.65 -44.56 0.30
C LYS A 64 -21.42 -44.28 1.14
N VAL A 65 -21.64 -44.07 2.44
CA VAL A 65 -20.58 -43.88 3.42
C VAL A 65 -20.28 -45.21 4.09
N LEU A 66 -18.99 -45.52 4.22
CA LEU A 66 -18.42 -46.63 4.94
C LEU A 66 -17.38 -46.05 5.89
N LYS A 67 -17.67 -46.13 7.19
CA LYS A 67 -16.82 -45.62 8.26
C LYS A 67 -15.43 -46.27 8.23
N GLY A 68 -14.38 -45.48 8.42
CA GLY A 68 -12.98 -45.88 8.33
C GLY A 68 -12.47 -46.01 6.90
N VAL A 69 -13.29 -45.71 5.89
CA VAL A 69 -12.96 -45.96 4.48
C VAL A 69 -13.16 -44.73 3.62
N ASN A 70 -14.35 -44.13 3.62
CA ASN A 70 -14.68 -42.99 2.74
C ASN A 70 -15.46 -41.87 3.41
N ASP A 71 -15.55 -41.91 4.74
CA ASP A 71 -16.12 -40.86 5.55
C ASP A 71 -15.19 -39.65 5.71
N LEU A 72 -15.77 -38.52 6.14
CA LEU A 72 -15.05 -37.26 6.34
C LEU A 72 -13.99 -37.38 7.44
N ALA A 73 -14.31 -38.00 8.59
CA ALA A 73 -13.36 -38.11 9.71
C ALA A 73 -12.06 -38.83 9.33
N THR A 74 -12.16 -39.86 8.49
CA THR A 74 -11.00 -40.64 8.03
C THR A 74 -10.12 -39.86 7.05
N PHE A 75 -10.73 -39.07 6.15
CA PHE A 75 -9.99 -38.34 5.11
C PHE A 75 -9.50 -36.96 5.52
N TYR A 76 -10.25 -36.28 6.40
CA TYR A 76 -10.00 -34.92 6.84
C TYR A 76 -10.14 -34.84 8.36
N PRO A 77 -9.24 -35.48 9.12
CA PRO A 77 -9.28 -35.46 10.59
C PRO A 77 -9.23 -34.03 11.15
N GLU A 78 -8.59 -33.09 10.47
CA GLU A 78 -8.54 -31.68 10.85
C GLU A 78 -9.90 -30.96 10.77
N LEU A 79 -10.83 -31.46 9.94
CA LEU A 79 -12.18 -30.91 9.84
C LEU A 79 -13.12 -31.44 10.93
N VAL A 80 -12.74 -32.51 11.63
CA VAL A 80 -13.49 -33.01 12.78
C VAL A 80 -13.48 -31.99 13.91
N ASP A 81 -12.36 -31.30 14.12
CA ASP A 81 -12.24 -30.27 15.16
C ASP A 81 -13.07 -29.02 14.85
N GLU A 82 -13.35 -28.75 13.57
CA GLU A 82 -14.23 -27.67 13.13
C GLU A 82 -15.71 -28.08 13.14
N TRP A 83 -16.05 -29.32 13.48
CA TRP A 83 -17.43 -29.80 13.50
C TRP A 83 -18.18 -29.24 14.71
N ASP A 84 -19.22 -28.44 14.47
CA ASP A 84 -19.99 -27.85 15.57
C ASP A 84 -20.90 -28.88 16.25
N GLU A 85 -21.01 -28.79 17.58
CA GLU A 85 -21.83 -29.68 18.40
C GLU A 85 -23.32 -29.62 18.03
N SER A 86 -23.81 -28.51 17.46
CA SER A 86 -25.19 -28.38 17.01
C SER A 86 -25.59 -29.33 15.88
N ASN A 87 -24.63 -29.98 15.23
CA ASN A 87 -24.88 -30.97 14.18
C ASN A 87 -25.32 -32.35 14.72
N MET A 88 -25.20 -32.59 16.03
CA MET A 88 -25.64 -33.85 16.65
C MET A 88 -27.12 -34.14 16.27
N PRO A 89 -27.49 -35.39 15.94
CA PRO A 89 -26.69 -36.62 16.05
C PRO A 89 -25.85 -36.97 14.80
N LEU A 90 -25.73 -36.08 13.81
CA LEU A 90 -24.91 -36.32 12.62
C LEU A 90 -23.42 -36.14 12.93
N MET A 91 -22.64 -37.21 12.76
CA MET A 91 -21.20 -37.22 13.04
C MET A 91 -20.36 -37.15 11.76
N PRO A 92 -19.11 -36.66 11.83
CA PRO A 92 -18.20 -36.63 10.69
C PRO A 92 -17.94 -38.01 10.05
N ASP A 93 -17.99 -39.09 10.81
CA ASP A 93 -17.81 -40.47 10.32
C ASP A 93 -19.05 -41.05 9.62
N MET A 94 -20.17 -40.32 9.59
CA MET A 94 -21.44 -40.70 8.96
C MET A 94 -21.66 -40.04 7.59
N VAL A 95 -20.75 -39.15 7.17
CA VAL A 95 -20.87 -38.38 5.93
C VAL A 95 -19.66 -38.59 5.03
N SER A 96 -19.89 -38.56 3.72
CA SER A 96 -18.81 -38.54 2.73
C SER A 96 -18.18 -37.15 2.67
N ARG A 97 -16.88 -37.08 2.40
CA ARG A 97 -16.17 -35.83 2.12
C ARG A 97 -16.78 -34.99 1.00
N LYS A 98 -17.52 -35.60 0.06
CA LYS A 98 -18.19 -34.89 -1.06
C LYS A 98 -19.68 -34.63 -0.82
N ALA A 99 -20.15 -34.74 0.41
CA ALA A 99 -21.57 -34.57 0.69
C ALA A 99 -22.03 -33.14 0.39
N ASP A 100 -23.15 -33.01 -0.33
CA ASP A 100 -23.82 -31.73 -0.62
C ASP A 100 -24.69 -31.23 0.55
N ARG A 101 -24.43 -31.76 1.75
CA ARG A 101 -25.19 -31.41 2.95
C ARG A 101 -24.55 -30.18 3.61
N GLU A 102 -25.38 -29.17 3.86
CA GLU A 102 -25.02 -28.01 4.67
C GLU A 102 -25.08 -28.35 6.16
N ILE A 103 -24.02 -27.99 6.89
CA ILE A 103 -23.87 -28.17 8.34
C ILE A 103 -23.28 -26.90 8.97
N THR A 104 -23.26 -26.85 10.30
CA THR A 104 -22.60 -25.77 11.04
C THR A 104 -21.13 -26.14 11.31
N TRP A 105 -20.22 -25.26 10.94
CA TRP A 105 -18.80 -25.33 11.24
C TRP A 105 -18.44 -24.33 12.34
N LYS A 106 -17.40 -24.63 13.13
CA LYS A 106 -16.87 -23.77 14.19
C LYS A 106 -15.41 -23.45 13.90
N CYS A 107 -15.08 -22.16 13.90
CA CYS A 107 -13.74 -21.74 13.49
C CYS A 107 -12.79 -21.86 14.65
N LEU A 108 -11.73 -22.65 14.50
CA LEU A 108 -10.70 -22.77 15.53
C LEU A 108 -9.89 -21.49 15.74
N ARG A 109 -9.85 -20.59 14.74
CA ARG A 109 -9.11 -19.33 14.82
C ARG A 109 -9.87 -18.22 15.57
N CYS A 110 -11.13 -17.99 15.21
CA CYS A 110 -11.91 -16.88 15.74
C CYS A 110 -13.10 -17.31 16.62
N GLY A 111 -13.32 -18.62 16.79
CA GLY A 111 -14.43 -19.18 17.56
C GLY A 111 -15.81 -19.04 16.92
N GLN A 112 -15.93 -18.29 15.81
CA GLN A 112 -17.22 -18.04 15.16
C GLN A 112 -17.71 -19.27 14.40
N THR A 113 -19.03 -19.45 14.41
CA THR A 113 -19.69 -20.52 13.66
C THR A 113 -20.24 -20.01 12.33
N TRP A 114 -20.28 -20.87 11.32
CA TRP A 114 -20.89 -20.57 10.02
C TRP A 114 -21.49 -21.81 9.39
N ARG A 115 -22.42 -21.63 8.45
CA ARG A 115 -22.98 -22.73 7.68
C ARG A 115 -22.30 -22.85 6.34
N SER A 116 -21.97 -24.08 5.94
CA SER A 116 -21.39 -24.39 4.63
C SER A 116 -21.60 -25.87 4.31
N ARG A 117 -21.59 -26.22 3.02
CA ARG A 117 -21.64 -27.61 2.57
C ARG A 117 -20.34 -28.32 2.94
N ILE A 118 -20.44 -29.62 3.18
CA ILE A 118 -19.25 -30.44 3.45
C ILE A 118 -18.30 -30.41 2.26
N ALA A 119 -18.81 -30.59 1.05
CA ALA A 119 -18.01 -30.51 -0.18
C ALA A 119 -17.23 -29.18 -0.28
N ASP A 120 -17.91 -28.03 -0.12
CA ASP A 120 -17.29 -26.70 -0.18
C ASP A 120 -16.17 -26.54 0.87
N ARG A 121 -16.40 -27.02 2.09
CA ARG A 121 -15.38 -26.99 3.15
C ARG A 121 -14.17 -27.85 2.81
N THR A 122 -14.38 -29.03 2.22
CA THR A 122 -13.28 -29.90 1.77
C THR A 122 -12.53 -29.36 0.56
N ASP A 123 -13.18 -28.53 -0.27
CA ASP A 123 -12.57 -27.83 -1.41
C ASP A 123 -11.76 -26.58 -0.98
N GLY A 124 -11.79 -26.24 0.31
CA GLY A 124 -10.96 -25.21 0.92
C GLY A 124 -11.70 -23.91 1.29
N HIS A 125 -13.02 -23.85 1.13
CA HIS A 125 -13.80 -22.69 1.58
C HIS A 125 -13.92 -22.69 3.11
N GLY A 126 -13.31 -21.69 3.76
CA GLY A 126 -13.19 -21.62 5.21
C GLY A 126 -14.15 -20.65 5.90
N CYS A 127 -13.76 -20.19 7.09
CA CYS A 127 -14.55 -19.27 7.89
C CYS A 127 -14.71 -17.90 7.20
N PRO A 128 -15.95 -17.41 6.97
CA PRO A 128 -16.19 -16.13 6.31
C PRO A 128 -15.72 -14.93 7.16
N VAL A 129 -15.58 -15.09 8.48
CA VAL A 129 -15.05 -14.02 9.35
C VAL A 129 -13.55 -13.88 9.11
N CYS A 130 -12.79 -14.97 9.15
CA CYS A 130 -11.35 -14.95 8.90
C CYS A 130 -10.98 -14.62 7.44
N ALA A 131 -11.86 -14.95 6.49
CA ALA A 131 -11.69 -14.56 5.09
C ALA A 131 -11.94 -13.07 4.84
N GLY A 132 -12.60 -12.37 5.77
CA GLY A 132 -13.07 -11.00 5.53
C GLY A 132 -14.22 -11.00 4.52
N GLU A 133 -15.22 -11.84 4.74
CA GLU A 133 -16.51 -11.89 4.04
C GLU A 133 -17.68 -11.61 5.00
N ARG A 134 -17.49 -11.75 6.31
CA ARG A 134 -18.46 -11.39 7.36
C ARG A 134 -17.84 -10.63 8.53
N LEU A 135 -18.42 -9.47 8.87
CA LEU A 135 -17.85 -8.52 9.83
C LEU A 135 -18.44 -8.82 11.20
N VAL A 136 -17.55 -9.02 12.17
CA VAL A 136 -17.89 -9.25 13.56
C VAL A 136 -17.06 -8.30 14.41
N GLN A 137 -17.75 -7.37 15.07
CA GLN A 137 -17.13 -6.40 15.97
C GLN A 137 -16.43 -7.12 17.13
N GLY A 138 -15.27 -6.62 17.51
CA GLY A 138 -14.38 -7.23 18.50
C GLY A 138 -13.56 -8.42 17.98
N ILE A 139 -13.66 -8.78 16.69
CA ILE A 139 -12.95 -9.94 16.13
C ILE A 139 -12.13 -9.56 14.90
N ASN A 140 -12.79 -9.05 13.85
CA ASN A 140 -12.15 -8.72 12.58
C ASN A 140 -12.48 -7.32 12.06
N ASP A 141 -13.04 -6.47 12.91
CA ASP A 141 -13.20 -5.05 12.59
C ASP A 141 -11.86 -4.31 12.64
N PHE A 142 -11.80 -3.18 11.94
CA PHE A 142 -10.59 -2.39 11.81
C PHE A 142 -10.05 -1.87 13.14
N ALA A 143 -10.92 -1.50 14.10
CA ALA A 143 -10.47 -1.04 15.41
C ALA A 143 -9.80 -2.14 16.23
N THR A 144 -10.30 -3.37 16.13
CA THR A 144 -9.71 -4.54 16.78
C THR A 144 -8.38 -4.95 16.14
N GLU A 145 -8.28 -4.96 14.81
CA GLU A 145 -7.07 -5.38 14.11
C GLU A 145 -5.95 -4.32 14.11
N TYR A 146 -6.29 -3.02 14.05
CA TYR A 146 -5.34 -1.92 13.92
C TYR A 146 -5.65 -0.76 14.89
N PRO A 147 -5.53 -0.98 16.22
CA PRO A 147 -5.91 0.01 17.23
C PRO A 147 -5.13 1.33 17.10
N GLU A 148 -3.85 1.28 16.71
CA GLU A 148 -3.03 2.47 16.49
C GLU A 148 -3.52 3.33 15.32
N LEU A 149 -3.99 2.71 14.23
CA LEU A 149 -4.56 3.43 13.08
C LEU A 149 -6.01 3.86 13.34
N ALA A 150 -6.77 3.09 14.13
CA ALA A 150 -8.10 3.49 14.56
C ALA A 150 -8.07 4.75 15.44
N ALA A 151 -6.99 5.00 16.17
CA ALA A 151 -6.78 6.26 16.88
C ALA A 151 -6.50 7.47 15.94
N GLU A 152 -6.27 7.24 14.64
CA GLU A 152 -6.17 8.28 13.62
C GLU A 152 -7.49 8.48 12.86
N TRP A 153 -8.57 7.81 13.26
CA TRP A 153 -9.87 7.95 12.62
C TRP A 153 -10.45 9.34 12.88
N SER A 154 -10.83 10.06 11.82
CA SER A 154 -11.45 11.39 11.97
C SER A 154 -12.94 11.28 12.32
N ASP A 155 -13.43 12.21 13.13
CA ASP A 155 -14.85 12.40 13.46
C ASP A 155 -15.70 12.82 12.25
N LYS A 156 -15.06 13.19 11.12
CA LYS A 156 -15.75 13.47 9.85
C LYS A 156 -16.34 12.23 9.18
N ASN A 157 -15.98 11.03 9.63
CA ASN A 157 -16.48 9.79 9.09
C ASN A 157 -17.86 9.46 9.67
N THR A 158 -18.75 8.97 8.82
CA THR A 158 -20.07 8.49 9.25
C THR A 158 -20.01 7.12 9.94
N LYS A 159 -19.10 6.26 9.50
CA LYS A 159 -18.84 4.94 10.09
C LYS A 159 -17.77 5.00 11.15
N LYS A 160 -17.95 4.21 12.21
CA LYS A 160 -16.94 3.95 13.23
C LYS A 160 -15.90 2.96 12.70
N PRO A 161 -14.67 2.98 13.25
CA PRO A 161 -13.66 1.99 12.89
C PRO A 161 -14.07 0.55 13.26
N THR A 162 -15.03 0.35 14.16
CA THR A 162 -15.62 -0.95 14.48
C THR A 162 -16.61 -1.46 13.44
N GLU A 163 -17.00 -0.64 12.46
CA GLU A 163 -18.04 -0.94 11.47
C GLU A 163 -17.47 -1.23 10.07
N VAL A 164 -16.15 -1.34 9.96
CA VAL A 164 -15.42 -1.55 8.70
C VAL A 164 -14.32 -2.59 8.88
N TRP A 165 -13.87 -3.20 7.79
CA TRP A 165 -12.69 -4.07 7.78
C TRP A 165 -11.42 -3.32 7.38
N SER A 166 -10.28 -3.87 7.79
CA SER A 166 -8.95 -3.43 7.39
C SER A 166 -8.69 -3.50 5.88
N LYS A 167 -9.30 -4.45 5.17
CA LYS A 167 -9.19 -4.59 3.71
C LYS A 167 -10.22 -3.77 2.93
N SER A 168 -11.03 -2.96 3.60
CA SER A 168 -12.04 -2.14 2.94
C SER A 168 -11.38 -1.14 1.98
N ARG A 169 -12.02 -0.96 0.81
CA ARG A 169 -11.64 0.04 -0.19
C ARG A 169 -12.33 1.39 0.02
N GLU A 170 -13.03 1.55 1.13
CA GLU A 170 -13.66 2.82 1.47
C GLU A 170 -12.61 3.91 1.70
N ASN A 171 -12.89 5.09 1.14
CA ASN A 171 -12.08 6.29 1.30
C ASN A 171 -12.64 7.09 2.47
N VAL A 172 -11.87 7.19 3.55
CA VAL A 172 -12.29 7.80 4.82
C VAL A 172 -11.34 8.92 5.21
N TRP A 173 -11.79 9.79 6.09
CA TRP A 173 -10.99 10.87 6.67
C TRP A 173 -10.09 10.35 7.79
N TRP A 174 -8.82 10.75 7.76
CA TRP A 174 -7.80 10.43 8.75
C TRP A 174 -7.29 11.72 9.39
N HIS A 175 -6.93 11.63 10.66
CA HIS A 175 -6.25 12.68 11.40
C HIS A 175 -4.78 12.30 11.58
N CYS A 176 -3.87 13.09 11.00
CA CYS A 176 -2.45 12.83 11.12
C CYS A 176 -1.93 13.18 12.52
N LYS A 177 -1.39 12.20 13.26
CA LYS A 177 -0.74 12.44 14.57
C LYS A 177 0.53 13.29 14.50
N VAL A 178 1.16 13.42 13.33
CA VAL A 178 2.43 14.13 13.17
C VAL A 178 2.21 15.62 12.90
N CYS A 179 1.40 15.95 11.89
CA CYS A 179 1.18 17.34 11.46
C CYS A 179 -0.20 17.89 11.83
N GLY A 180 -1.10 17.08 12.40
CA GLY A 180 -2.47 17.46 12.73
C GLY A 180 -3.40 17.62 11.52
N ALA A 181 -2.89 17.46 10.29
CA ALA A 181 -3.70 17.61 9.09
C ALA A 181 -4.75 16.50 8.98
N GLU A 182 -5.94 16.86 8.52
CA GLU A 182 -6.96 15.91 8.13
C GLU A 182 -6.92 15.63 6.64
N TYR A 183 -6.94 14.36 6.24
CA TYR A 183 -6.82 13.97 4.84
C TYR A 183 -7.64 12.71 4.53
N GLN A 184 -8.03 12.55 3.27
CA GLN A 184 -8.73 11.34 2.83
C GLN A 184 -7.74 10.29 2.33
N ALA A 185 -7.95 9.04 2.75
CA ALA A 185 -7.24 7.89 2.21
C ALA A 185 -8.07 6.61 2.34
N VAL A 186 -7.78 5.65 1.46
CA VAL A 186 -8.38 4.31 1.48
C VAL A 186 -7.85 3.51 2.67
N ILE A 187 -8.72 2.81 3.40
CA ILE A 187 -8.39 2.01 4.58
C ILE A 187 -7.29 0.98 4.27
N ASP A 188 -7.50 0.11 3.27
CA ASP A 188 -6.51 -0.90 2.85
C ASP A 188 -5.15 -0.27 2.46
N SER A 189 -5.15 0.94 1.89
CA SER A 189 -3.90 1.65 1.57
C SER A 189 -3.17 2.17 2.82
N ARG A 190 -3.91 2.63 3.84
CA ARG A 190 -3.32 3.06 5.12
C ARG A 190 -2.71 1.88 5.86
N VAL A 191 -3.41 0.75 5.88
CA VAL A 191 -2.90 -0.52 6.45
C VAL A 191 -1.60 -0.95 5.77
N LYS A 192 -1.49 -0.79 4.44
CA LYS A 192 -0.27 -1.07 3.67
C LYS A 192 0.88 -0.06 3.86
N GLY A 193 0.73 0.92 4.76
CA GLY A 193 1.80 1.84 5.12
C GLY A 193 1.82 3.17 4.36
N ARG A 194 0.78 3.52 3.59
CA ARG A 194 0.73 4.83 2.94
C ARG A 194 0.61 5.94 3.99
N THR A 195 1.56 6.86 4.05
CA THR A 195 1.61 7.93 5.06
C THR A 195 0.77 9.16 4.68
N CYS A 196 0.66 10.12 5.60
CA CYS A 196 -0.02 11.40 5.38
C CYS A 196 0.58 12.14 4.16
N PRO A 197 -0.24 12.59 3.19
CA PRO A 197 0.23 13.32 2.02
C PRO A 197 1.00 14.61 2.33
N GLU A 198 0.59 15.34 3.37
CA GLU A 198 1.29 16.58 3.79
C GLU A 198 2.65 16.27 4.40
N CYS A 199 2.75 15.24 5.26
CA CYS A 199 4.05 14.80 5.77
C CYS A 199 4.97 14.33 4.65
N MET A 200 4.45 13.55 3.68
CA MET A 200 5.22 13.08 2.53
C MET A 200 5.69 14.24 1.64
N LYS A 201 4.84 15.25 1.45
CA LYS A 201 5.19 16.47 0.72
C LYS A 201 6.29 17.24 1.45
N ASN A 202 6.17 17.43 2.76
CA ASN A 202 7.17 18.15 3.55
C ASN A 202 8.52 17.42 3.53
N GLU A 203 8.53 16.10 3.76
CA GLU A 203 9.75 15.29 3.68
C GLU A 203 10.41 15.37 2.29
N ARG A 204 9.61 15.38 1.22
CA ARG A 204 10.14 15.54 -0.14
C ARG A 204 10.74 16.95 -0.34
N LEU A 205 10.08 17.98 0.16
CA LEU A 205 10.52 19.37 0.03
C LEU A 205 11.84 19.63 0.76
N GLU A 206 12.10 18.90 1.85
CA GLU A 206 13.36 18.91 2.59
C GLU A 206 14.49 18.18 1.82
N ARG A 207 14.20 17.04 1.19
CA ARG A 207 15.24 16.23 0.49
C ARG A 207 15.66 16.77 -0.87
N VAL A 208 14.71 17.29 -1.66
CA VAL A 208 14.97 17.83 -3.01
C VAL A 208 14.28 19.18 -3.11
N PRO A 209 15.00 20.27 -2.81
CA PRO A 209 14.36 21.57 -2.67
C PRO A 209 13.96 22.16 -4.02
N PHE A 210 14.65 21.80 -5.10
CA PHE A 210 14.44 22.30 -6.46
C PHE A 210 14.73 21.18 -7.48
N HIS A 211 13.92 21.10 -8.53
CA HIS A 211 14.03 20.09 -9.59
C HIS A 211 14.78 20.61 -10.83
N ASN A 212 14.91 21.93 -10.95
CA ASN A 212 15.53 22.61 -12.09
C ASN A 212 16.19 23.93 -11.63
N MET A 213 16.92 24.57 -12.56
CA MET A 213 17.66 25.81 -12.27
C MET A 213 16.74 27.01 -11.98
N GLU A 214 15.57 27.10 -12.60
CA GLU A 214 14.64 28.20 -12.38
C GLU A 214 14.06 28.16 -10.95
N GLU A 215 13.67 26.97 -10.48
CA GLU A 215 13.25 26.73 -9.10
C GLU A 215 14.36 27.08 -8.10
N GLU A 216 15.62 26.74 -8.42
CA GLU A 216 16.76 27.08 -7.56
C GLU A 216 16.99 28.59 -7.47
N ILE A 217 16.94 29.32 -8.60
CA ILE A 217 17.09 30.78 -8.64
C ILE A 217 15.95 31.45 -7.87
N LEU A 218 14.72 31.01 -8.09
CA LEU A 218 13.55 31.55 -7.39
C LEU A 218 13.64 31.29 -5.88
N PHE A 219 14.03 30.08 -5.46
CA PHE A 219 14.22 29.75 -4.05
C PHE A 219 15.29 30.65 -3.40
N LYS A 220 16.44 30.83 -4.04
CA LYS A 220 17.51 31.71 -3.54
C LYS A 220 17.06 33.15 -3.38
N ARG A 221 16.25 33.66 -4.31
CA ARG A 221 15.64 34.99 -4.24
C ARG A 221 14.61 35.11 -3.11
N ASN A 222 13.72 34.11 -2.99
CA ASN A 222 12.74 34.06 -1.91
C ASN A 222 13.39 33.95 -0.54
N ALA A 223 14.50 33.23 -0.40
CA ALA A 223 15.25 33.14 0.85
C ALA A 223 15.77 34.51 1.30
N ILE A 224 16.39 35.27 0.39
CA ILE A 224 16.84 36.64 0.69
C ILE A 224 15.67 37.51 1.10
N ALA A 225 14.57 37.46 0.34
CA ALA A 225 13.39 38.26 0.60
C ALA A 225 12.72 37.91 1.95
N PHE A 226 12.62 36.62 2.27
CA PHE A 226 12.05 36.11 3.52
C PHE A 226 12.82 36.60 4.76
N TYR A 227 14.16 36.50 4.76
CA TYR A 227 14.95 36.97 5.91
C TYR A 227 15.01 38.50 6.01
N ALA A 228 14.98 39.22 4.89
CA ALA A 228 14.86 40.67 4.90
C ALA A 228 13.52 41.13 5.51
N ASP A 229 12.43 40.45 5.15
CA ASP A 229 11.07 40.73 5.62
C ASP A 229 10.92 40.54 7.15
N GLN A 230 11.62 39.56 7.74
CA GLN A 230 11.64 39.37 9.19
C GLN A 230 12.16 40.57 10.00
N ASN A 231 12.87 41.50 9.35
CA ASN A 231 13.42 42.71 9.96
C ASN A 231 12.88 43.99 9.30
N ASP A 232 11.75 43.91 8.58
CA ASP A 232 11.16 45.03 7.83
C ASP A 232 12.15 45.71 6.86
N GLU A 233 13.16 44.97 6.37
CA GLU A 233 14.17 45.53 5.48
C GLU A 233 13.67 45.50 4.03
N PRO A 234 13.58 46.67 3.35
CA PRO A 234 13.22 46.70 1.95
C PRO A 234 14.31 46.01 1.12
N VAL A 235 13.87 45.18 0.18
CA VAL A 235 14.74 44.50 -0.78
C VAL A 235 14.03 44.39 -2.12
N LEU A 236 14.72 44.79 -3.18
CA LEU A 236 14.32 44.67 -4.58
C LEU A 236 14.97 43.42 -5.15
N ILE A 237 14.16 42.50 -5.69
CA ILE A 237 14.61 41.21 -6.20
C ILE A 237 14.60 41.24 -7.72
N GLY A 238 15.71 40.90 -8.36
CA GLY A 238 15.78 40.77 -9.83
C GLY A 238 15.63 42.08 -10.62
N SER A 239 15.62 43.25 -9.96
CA SER A 239 15.39 44.55 -10.62
C SER A 239 16.63 45.03 -11.38
N ASP A 240 16.40 45.61 -12.56
CA ASP A 240 17.41 46.28 -13.40
C ASP A 240 17.39 47.81 -13.28
N GLU A 241 16.43 48.38 -12.55
CA GLU A 241 16.22 49.83 -12.44
C GLU A 241 17.38 50.57 -11.76
N ILE A 242 18.22 49.84 -11.02
CA ILE A 242 19.26 50.42 -10.16
C ILE A 242 20.51 50.78 -10.97
N ILE A 243 20.97 49.85 -11.82
CA ILE A 243 22.23 49.99 -12.58
C ILE A 243 22.05 49.68 -14.08
N GLY A 244 20.81 49.56 -14.56
CA GLY A 244 20.48 49.22 -15.95
C GLY A 244 20.69 47.75 -16.30
N VAL A 245 21.03 46.90 -15.32
CA VAL A 245 21.15 45.45 -15.47
C VAL A 245 20.61 44.75 -14.22
N PRO A 246 19.99 43.56 -14.35
CA PRO A 246 19.40 42.86 -13.21
C PRO A 246 20.43 42.51 -12.13
N LEU A 247 20.09 42.84 -10.88
CA LEU A 247 20.73 42.37 -9.65
C LEU A 247 19.85 41.29 -9.01
N ASP A 248 20.43 40.26 -8.39
CA ASP A 248 19.63 39.20 -7.78
C ASP A 248 18.87 39.71 -6.55
N ALA A 249 19.50 40.58 -5.78
CA ALA A 249 18.85 41.37 -4.74
C ALA A 249 19.54 42.72 -4.55
N TYR A 250 18.79 43.75 -4.17
CA TYR A 250 19.30 45.07 -3.80
C TYR A 250 18.60 45.60 -2.55
N PHE A 251 19.39 45.99 -1.56
CA PHE A 251 18.97 46.57 -0.29
C PHE A 251 19.19 48.10 -0.34
N PRO A 252 18.16 48.90 -0.64
CA PRO A 252 18.31 50.35 -0.83
C PRO A 252 18.83 51.06 0.43
N ASN A 253 18.34 50.67 1.62
CA ASN A 253 18.76 51.30 2.88
C ASN A 253 20.21 50.99 3.25
N ARG A 254 20.74 49.85 2.78
CA ARG A 254 22.13 49.42 3.03
C ARG A 254 23.09 49.77 1.89
N LYS A 255 22.57 50.26 0.76
CA LYS A 255 23.30 50.38 -0.50
C LYS A 255 24.12 49.13 -0.80
N ALA A 256 23.48 47.96 -0.67
CA ALA A 256 24.13 46.67 -0.85
C ALA A 256 23.38 45.83 -1.89
N ALA A 257 24.10 45.07 -2.71
CA ALA A 257 23.53 44.21 -3.73
C ALA A 257 24.09 42.79 -3.65
N ILE A 258 23.33 41.82 -4.14
CA ILE A 258 23.72 40.41 -4.28
C ILE A 258 23.74 40.02 -5.75
N LEU A 259 24.76 39.27 -6.14
CA LEU A 259 24.84 38.57 -7.43
C LEU A 259 25.31 37.13 -7.25
N TYR A 260 24.58 36.19 -7.85
CA TYR A 260 25.02 34.81 -7.99
C TYR A 260 25.82 34.64 -9.28
N SER A 261 27.02 34.06 -9.18
CA SER A 261 27.84 33.73 -10.34
C SER A 261 27.86 32.23 -10.56
N SER A 262 27.77 31.80 -11.82
CA SER A 262 28.08 30.44 -12.21
C SER A 262 29.57 30.30 -12.53
N THR A 263 30.09 29.07 -12.59
CA THR A 263 31.44 28.81 -13.09
C THR A 263 31.51 29.21 -14.56
N ILE A 264 32.23 30.28 -14.87
CA ILE A 264 32.38 30.81 -16.23
C ILE A 264 33.72 30.34 -16.80
N ILE A 265 33.66 29.58 -17.90
CA ILE A 265 34.85 28.97 -18.53
C ILE A 265 35.43 29.88 -19.65
N ARG A 266 34.75 30.96 -20.04
CA ARG A 266 35.15 31.84 -21.17
C ARG A 266 35.44 33.28 -20.75
N ASP A 267 36.59 33.82 -21.16
CA ASP A 267 37.07 35.18 -20.84
C ASP A 267 36.09 36.31 -21.18
N CYS A 268 35.37 36.21 -22.30
CA CYS A 268 34.41 37.24 -22.71
C CYS A 268 33.23 37.37 -21.74
N LEU A 269 32.83 36.28 -21.09
CA LEU A 269 31.76 36.26 -20.11
C LEU A 269 32.25 36.81 -18.75
N VAL A 270 33.52 36.59 -18.40
CA VAL A 270 34.15 37.19 -17.22
C VAL A 270 34.17 38.72 -17.33
N ARG A 271 34.53 39.27 -18.50
CA ARG A 271 34.49 40.72 -18.74
C ARG A 271 33.09 41.30 -18.57
N ARG A 272 32.05 40.60 -19.04
CA ARG A 272 30.65 41.04 -18.87
C ARG A 272 30.22 41.04 -17.40
N GLU A 273 30.62 40.03 -16.63
CA GLU A 273 30.32 39.97 -15.20
C GLU A 273 31.09 41.02 -14.39
N ASN A 274 32.35 41.30 -14.75
CA ASN A 274 33.15 42.38 -14.14
C ASN A 274 32.52 43.76 -14.38
N ALA A 275 31.84 43.97 -15.51
CA ALA A 275 31.14 45.22 -15.77
C ALA A 275 30.06 45.53 -14.71
N LYS A 276 29.34 44.50 -14.23
CA LYS A 276 28.36 44.67 -13.15
C LYS A 276 29.00 45.16 -11.86
N ASN A 277 30.19 44.66 -11.53
CA ASN A 277 30.92 45.10 -10.32
C ASN A 277 31.28 46.57 -10.40
N TRP A 278 31.77 47.02 -11.56
CA TRP A 278 32.08 48.43 -11.81
C TRP A 278 30.84 49.32 -11.77
N LEU A 279 29.71 48.87 -12.34
CA LEU A 279 28.44 49.61 -12.27
C LEU A 279 27.97 49.77 -10.81
N CYS A 280 28.03 48.71 -10.00
CA CYS A 280 27.74 48.79 -8.58
C CYS A 280 28.67 49.77 -7.86
N LEU A 281 29.99 49.66 -8.09
CA LEU A 281 30.98 50.53 -7.47
C LEU A 281 30.71 52.02 -7.77
N ASN A 282 30.46 52.34 -9.05
CA ASN A 282 30.17 53.71 -9.49
C ASN A 282 28.84 54.24 -8.93
N ALA A 283 27.87 53.35 -8.68
CA ALA A 283 26.63 53.69 -8.00
C ALA A 283 26.77 53.78 -6.46
N GLY A 284 27.97 53.53 -5.91
CA GLY A 284 28.21 53.51 -4.46
C GLY A 284 27.55 52.32 -3.76
N ILE A 285 27.35 51.21 -4.49
CA ILE A 285 26.69 50.00 -4.02
C ILE A 285 27.75 48.96 -3.64
N LYS A 286 27.69 48.48 -2.39
CA LYS A 286 28.52 47.38 -1.90
C LYS A 286 27.99 46.06 -2.48
N LEU A 287 28.72 45.48 -3.42
CA LEU A 287 28.33 44.23 -4.07
C LEU A 287 28.84 43.01 -3.31
N PHE A 288 27.95 42.06 -3.03
CA PHE A 288 28.26 40.72 -2.52
C PHE A 288 28.04 39.70 -3.62
N ARG A 289 29.10 38.97 -3.98
CA ARG A 289 29.07 38.01 -5.07
C ARG A 289 29.20 36.59 -4.52
N PHE A 290 28.18 35.77 -4.74
CA PHE A 290 28.16 34.37 -4.36
C PHE A 290 28.81 33.53 -5.46
N LEU A 291 29.82 32.74 -5.08
CA LEU A 291 30.64 31.95 -5.99
C LEU A 291 30.55 30.46 -5.66
N PRO A 292 30.63 29.56 -6.65
CA PRO A 292 30.88 28.15 -6.40
C PRO A 292 32.31 27.95 -5.88
N LYS A 293 32.59 26.80 -5.27
CA LYS A 293 33.91 26.44 -4.69
C LYS A 293 35.10 26.73 -5.61
N ASP A 294 34.96 26.42 -6.90
CA ASP A 294 36.00 26.58 -7.92
C ASP A 294 35.81 27.86 -8.76
N GLY A 295 35.12 28.86 -8.21
CA GLY A 295 34.87 30.15 -8.86
C GLY A 295 36.12 31.05 -8.84
N ASN A 296 36.29 31.84 -9.90
CA ASN A 296 37.32 32.87 -9.94
C ASN A 296 37.00 33.99 -8.94
N GLU A 297 38.03 34.61 -8.36
CA GLU A 297 37.86 35.84 -7.60
C GLU A 297 37.53 37.01 -8.52
N TYR A 298 36.78 37.98 -7.99
CA TYR A 298 36.30 39.14 -8.71
C TYR A 298 36.66 40.42 -7.97
N ASP A 299 37.21 41.39 -8.70
CA ASP A 299 37.52 42.72 -8.16
C ASP A 299 36.25 43.54 -7.89
N ASN A 300 36.36 44.52 -7.00
CA ASN A 300 35.30 45.50 -6.67
C ASN A 300 34.02 44.86 -6.12
N CYS A 301 34.11 43.69 -5.50
CA CYS A 301 33.03 43.06 -4.78
C CYS A 301 33.54 42.24 -3.59
N VAL A 302 32.64 41.91 -2.68
CA VAL A 302 32.87 40.95 -1.61
C VAL A 302 32.51 39.55 -2.11
N CYS A 303 33.51 38.71 -2.33
CA CYS A 303 33.29 37.32 -2.73
C CYS A 303 32.88 36.46 -1.52
N ILE A 304 31.78 35.70 -1.67
CA ILE A 304 31.31 34.69 -0.72
C ILE A 304 31.33 33.35 -1.45
N THR A 305 32.35 32.54 -1.18
CA THR A 305 32.52 31.23 -1.81
C THR A 305 31.72 30.17 -1.05
N LEU A 306 30.80 29.53 -1.76
CA LEU A 306 30.01 28.42 -1.25
C LEU A 306 30.81 27.11 -1.40
N PRO A 307 31.02 26.35 -0.31
CA PRO A 307 31.82 25.12 -0.36
C PRO A 307 31.20 24.02 -1.23
N ASP A 308 29.87 24.03 -1.38
CA ASP A 308 29.13 23.11 -2.23
C ASP A 308 27.75 23.72 -2.58
N ARG A 309 26.86 22.93 -3.18
CA ARG A 309 25.49 23.34 -3.58
C ARG A 309 24.42 23.02 -2.53
N THR A 310 24.81 22.70 -1.29
CA THR A 310 23.86 22.36 -0.23
C THR A 310 23.11 23.59 0.29
N MET A 311 21.97 23.37 0.94
CA MET A 311 21.19 24.44 1.56
C MET A 311 21.92 25.06 2.76
N GLU A 312 22.71 24.24 3.45
CA GLU A 312 23.57 24.58 4.57
C GLU A 312 24.64 25.58 4.13
N ALA A 313 25.38 25.24 3.07
CA ALA A 313 26.38 26.13 2.48
C ALA A 313 25.76 27.47 2.06
N PHE A 314 24.60 27.41 1.41
CA PHE A 314 23.87 28.60 1.01
C PHE A 314 23.44 29.46 2.21
N GLY A 315 22.91 28.85 3.26
CA GLY A 315 22.50 29.52 4.50
C GLY A 315 23.66 30.21 5.20
N MET A 316 24.81 29.53 5.32
CA MET A 316 26.03 30.12 5.89
C MET A 316 26.48 31.35 5.10
N GLY A 317 26.46 31.27 3.76
CA GLY A 317 26.82 32.40 2.91
C GLY A 317 25.87 33.60 3.09
N LEU A 318 24.55 33.34 3.20
CA LEU A 318 23.57 34.37 3.49
C LEU A 318 23.79 35.00 4.88
N GLN A 319 24.05 34.20 5.92
CA GLN A 319 24.35 34.71 7.26
C GLN A 319 25.53 35.68 7.22
N VAL A 320 26.65 35.28 6.60
CA VAL A 320 27.85 36.12 6.45
C VAL A 320 27.53 37.43 5.72
N MET A 321 26.66 37.38 4.71
CA MET A 321 26.23 38.57 3.97
C MET A 321 25.42 39.51 4.87
N PHE A 322 24.38 38.99 5.54
CA PHE A 322 23.51 39.77 6.42
C PHE A 322 24.27 40.42 7.59
N ASP A 323 25.19 39.68 8.21
CA ASP A 323 26.08 40.20 9.26
C ASP A 323 26.91 41.39 8.74
N ARG A 324 27.42 41.30 7.51
CA ARG A 324 28.25 42.36 6.88
C ARG A 324 27.48 43.59 6.42
N ILE A 325 26.16 43.51 6.29
CA ILE A 325 25.28 44.65 6.00
C ILE A 325 24.51 45.14 7.24
N GLY A 326 24.71 44.48 8.39
CA GLY A 326 24.16 44.89 9.68
C GLY A 326 22.66 44.64 9.80
N ILE A 327 22.18 43.51 9.26
CA ILE A 327 20.79 43.05 9.43
C ILE A 327 20.81 41.86 10.39
N PRO A 328 20.19 41.96 11.58
CA PRO A 328 20.20 40.90 12.57
C PRO A 328 19.20 39.80 12.21
N VAL A 329 19.68 38.74 11.56
CA VAL A 329 18.88 37.55 11.21
C VAL A 329 19.58 36.28 11.69
N ASP A 330 18.78 35.26 11.98
CA ASP A 330 19.24 33.90 12.25
C ASP A 330 18.87 33.01 11.04
N VAL A 331 19.81 32.87 10.11
CA VAL A 331 19.60 32.16 8.85
C VAL A 331 19.75 30.66 9.05
N ASP A 332 18.63 29.93 8.92
CA ASP A 332 18.59 28.47 8.87
C ASP A 332 17.68 28.02 7.72
N ILE A 333 18.30 27.78 6.56
CA ILE A 333 17.60 27.46 5.32
C ILE A 333 16.84 26.13 5.41
N ILE A 334 17.34 25.16 6.18
CA ILE A 334 16.66 23.86 6.36
C ILE A 334 15.41 24.05 7.20
N ARG A 335 15.54 24.70 8.36
CA ARG A 335 14.43 24.97 9.28
C ARG A 335 13.31 25.74 8.59
N ASP A 336 13.67 26.71 7.75
CA ASP A 336 12.71 27.64 7.16
C ASP A 336 12.31 27.29 5.71
N VAL A 337 12.75 26.14 5.16
CA VAL A 337 12.54 25.77 3.75
C VAL A 337 11.07 25.83 3.30
N ILE A 338 10.14 25.35 4.14
CA ILE A 338 8.70 25.34 3.85
C ILE A 338 8.16 26.77 3.78
N LYS A 339 8.58 27.65 4.71
CA LYS A 339 8.16 29.05 4.75
C LYS A 339 8.73 29.83 3.57
N ILE A 340 10.01 29.62 3.24
CA ILE A 340 10.69 30.26 2.12
C ILE A 340 10.01 29.90 0.79
N LYS A 341 9.64 28.63 0.59
CA LYS A 341 8.93 28.21 -0.63
C LYS A 341 7.51 28.78 -0.73
N GLY A 342 6.83 28.97 0.40
CA GLY A 342 5.52 29.61 0.46
C GLY A 342 5.57 31.14 0.45
N PHE A 343 6.77 31.74 0.51
CA PHE A 343 6.94 33.18 0.60
C PHE A 343 6.68 33.83 -0.75
N SER A 344 5.70 34.74 -0.78
CA SER A 344 5.43 35.64 -1.90
C SER A 344 5.44 37.06 -1.35
N LYS A 345 6.42 37.87 -1.76
CA LYS A 345 6.49 39.26 -1.33
C LYS A 345 5.36 40.04 -2.02
N PRO A 346 4.56 40.85 -1.29
CA PRO A 346 3.58 41.71 -1.94
C PRO A 346 4.32 42.73 -2.82
N GLY A 347 4.25 42.56 -4.14
CA GLY A 347 4.81 43.51 -5.11
C GLY A 347 5.61 42.92 -6.28
N SER A 348 5.96 41.64 -6.28
CA SER A 348 6.65 41.01 -7.42
C SER A 348 5.68 40.43 -8.45
N ASN A 349 4.79 41.27 -9.01
CA ASN A 349 4.23 40.97 -10.32
C ASN A 349 5.21 41.49 -11.37
N SER A 350 5.96 40.58 -11.98
CA SER A 350 6.73 40.84 -13.19
C SER A 350 5.79 41.34 -14.29
N SER A 351 6.08 42.54 -14.78
CA SER A 351 5.75 42.96 -16.15
C SER A 351 6.73 42.33 -17.12
#